data_AF-A0A512IGR1-F1
#
_entry.id   AF-A0A512IGR1-F1
#
_cell.length_a   1.000
_cell.length_b   1.000
_cell.length_c   1.000
_cell.angle_alpha   90.00
_cell.angle_beta   90.00
_cell.angle_gamma   90.00
#
_symmetry.space_group_name_H-M   'P 1'
#
loop_
_entity.id
_entity.type
_entity.pdbx_description
1 polymer ?
#
loop_
_entity_poly.entity_id
_entity_poly.type
_entity_poly.pdbx_seq_one_letter_code
_entity_poly.pdbx_strand_id
1 'polypeptide(L)'
;MARDADAMEDAHRARDVAAFVTADLRFHERILQASGNVFIAVLFEPLHRVLTERRAQTSRVPEIQAHAIAEHRKIVSALASADPARARQAMDEHMQQTLADLKTYVLGDTSPADR
;
A
#
# COMPACT_ATOMS: atom_id res chain seq x y z
N MET A 1 9.13 1.92 8.55
CA MET A 1 8.41 2.75 7.56
C MET A 1 9.34 3.13 6.41
N ALA A 2 10.33 4.01 6.58
CA ALA A 2 11.28 4.34 5.48
C ALA A 2 11.96 3.10 4.85
N ARG A 3 12.52 2.21 5.70
CA ARG A 3 13.12 0.94 5.26
C ARG A 3 12.16 0.00 4.52
N ASP A 4 10.86 0.09 4.80
CA ASP A 4 9.88 -0.76 4.11
C ASP A 4 9.58 -0.19 2.72
N ALA A 5 9.57 1.14 2.57
CA ALA A 5 9.50 1.79 1.27
C ALA A 5 10.75 1.51 0.42
N ASP A 6 11.94 1.49 1.03
CA ASP A 6 13.17 1.05 0.35
C ASP A 6 13.04 -0.41 -0.12
N ALA A 7 12.56 -1.30 0.75
CA ALA A 7 12.37 -2.71 0.40
C ALA A 7 11.32 -2.93 -0.71
N MET A 8 10.25 -2.12 -0.74
CA MET A 8 9.28 -2.12 -1.85
C MET A 8 9.96 -1.70 -3.17
N GLU A 9 10.81 -0.70 -3.13
CA GLU A 9 11.55 -0.23 -4.31
C GLU A 9 12.54 -1.28 -4.83
N ASP A 10 13.27 -1.95 -3.93
CA ASP A 10 14.16 -3.06 -4.28
C ASP A 10 13.38 -4.22 -4.90
N ALA A 11 12.25 -4.61 -4.30
CA ALA A 11 11.39 -5.67 -4.82
C ALA A 11 10.79 -5.32 -6.19
N HIS A 12 10.38 -4.06 -6.38
CA HIS A 12 9.90 -3.55 -7.67
C HIS A 12 10.97 -3.67 -8.76
N ARG A 13 12.20 -3.23 -8.47
CA ARG A 13 13.34 -3.36 -9.40
C ARG A 13 13.65 -4.81 -9.74
N ALA A 14 13.56 -5.70 -8.75
CA ALA A 14 13.79 -7.13 -8.92
C ALA A 14 12.60 -7.88 -9.58
N ARG A 15 11.46 -7.19 -9.80
CA ARG A 15 10.19 -7.80 -10.24
C ARG A 15 9.69 -8.91 -9.30
N ASP A 16 10.00 -8.81 -8.02
CA ASP A 16 9.55 -9.74 -6.99
C ASP A 16 8.26 -9.24 -6.33
N VAL A 17 7.13 -9.69 -6.86
CA VAL A 17 5.80 -9.32 -6.36
C VAL A 17 5.59 -9.78 -4.91
N ALA A 18 6.11 -10.95 -4.53
CA ALA A 18 5.90 -11.49 -3.19
C ALA A 18 6.66 -10.67 -2.14
N ALA A 19 7.91 -10.30 -2.45
CA ALA A 19 8.70 -9.41 -1.61
C ALA A 19 8.05 -8.01 -1.51
N PHE A 20 7.50 -7.48 -2.61
CA PHE A 20 6.79 -6.19 -2.61
C PHE A 20 5.60 -6.22 -1.66
N VAL A 21 4.71 -7.20 -1.79
CA VAL A 21 3.51 -7.35 -0.95
C VAL A 21 3.90 -7.50 0.53
N THR A 22 4.97 -8.24 0.82
CA THR A 22 5.47 -8.42 2.18
C THR A 22 5.97 -7.09 2.78
N ALA A 23 6.73 -6.31 2.02
CA ALA A 23 7.23 -5.01 2.47
C ALA A 23 6.08 -4.01 2.68
N ASP A 24 5.11 -3.99 1.77
CA ASP A 24 3.91 -3.16 1.82
C ASP A 24 3.02 -3.48 3.03
N LEU A 25 2.77 -4.76 3.33
CA LEU A 25 2.03 -5.16 4.54
C LEU A 25 2.75 -4.72 5.83
N ARG A 26 4.07 -4.92 5.90
CA ARG A 26 4.89 -4.51 7.06
C ARG A 26 4.88 -2.99 7.26
N PHE A 27 4.83 -2.23 6.17
CA PHE A 27 4.71 -0.77 6.24
C PHE A 27 3.43 -0.36 6.97
N HIS A 28 2.29 -0.92 6.56
CA HIS A 28 0.98 -0.62 7.15
C HIS A 28 0.86 -1.12 8.59
N GLU A 29 1.37 -2.31 8.89
CA GLU A 29 1.39 -2.86 10.24
C GLU A 29 2.11 -1.93 11.22
N ARG A 30 3.26 -1.36 10.82
CA ARG A 30 4.01 -0.41 11.66
C ARG A 30 3.24 0.88 11.92
N ILE A 31 2.48 1.38 10.94
CA ILE A 31 1.63 2.57 11.13
C ILE A 31 0.52 2.25 12.13
N LEU A 32 -0.14 1.10 12.00
CA LEU A 32 -1.20 0.67 12.91
C LEU A 32 -0.67 0.51 14.33
N GLN A 33 0.48 -0.13 14.51
CA GLN A 33 1.13 -0.28 15.81
C GLN A 33 1.52 1.07 16.42
N ALA A 34 2.02 2.01 15.61
CA ALA A 34 2.39 3.35 16.06
C ALA A 34 1.19 4.19 16.53
N SER A 35 -0.05 3.84 16.16
CA SER A 35 -1.25 4.51 16.66
C SER A 35 -1.47 4.31 18.17
N GLY A 36 -0.83 3.29 18.78
CA GLY A 36 -1.04 2.91 20.18
C GLY A 36 -2.42 2.34 20.47
N ASN A 37 -3.29 2.20 19.46
CA ASN A 37 -4.65 1.72 19.63
C ASN A 37 -4.71 0.20 19.46
N VAL A 38 -4.67 -0.51 20.58
CA VAL A 38 -4.71 -1.99 20.63
C VAL A 38 -5.97 -2.56 19.97
N PHE A 39 -7.11 -1.84 20.00
CA PHE A 39 -8.34 -2.30 19.37
C PHE A 39 -8.22 -2.32 17.85
N ILE A 40 -7.57 -1.31 17.25
CA ILE A 40 -7.38 -1.26 15.80
C ILE A 40 -6.49 -2.42 15.34
N ALA A 41 -5.44 -2.75 16.09
CA ALA A 41 -4.55 -3.87 15.75
C ALA A 41 -5.29 -5.22 15.73
N VAL A 42 -6.14 -5.48 16.75
CA VAL A 42 -6.93 -6.72 16.83
C VAL A 42 -8.00 -6.78 15.73
N LEU A 43 -8.68 -5.66 15.45
CA LEU A 43 -9.71 -5.62 14.42
C LEU A 43 -9.13 -5.77 13.00
N PHE A 44 -7.86 -5.44 12.81
CA PHE A 44 -7.18 -5.58 11.51
C PHE A 44 -6.71 -7.00 11.20
N GLU A 45 -6.56 -7.87 12.20
CA GLU A 45 -6.05 -9.23 12.00
C GLU A 45 -6.91 -10.05 11.01
N PRO A 46 -8.25 -10.08 11.09
CA PRO A 46 -9.07 -10.80 10.11
C PRO A 46 -9.01 -10.17 8.71
N LEU A 47 -8.84 -8.84 8.64
CA LEU A 47 -8.70 -8.10 7.39
C LEU A 47 -7.36 -8.38 6.72
N HIS A 48 -6.33 -8.76 7.47
CA HIS A 48 -4.98 -8.97 6.96
C HIS A 48 -4.94 -9.98 5.80
N ARG A 49 -5.69 -11.10 5.89
CA ARG A 49 -5.73 -12.11 4.82
C ARG A 49 -6.35 -11.55 3.55
N VAL A 50 -7.47 -10.83 3.67
CA VAL A 50 -8.16 -10.21 2.53
C VAL A 50 -7.27 -9.12 1.91
N LEU A 51 -6.64 -8.29 2.73
CA LEU A 51 -5.72 -7.24 2.27
C LEU A 51 -4.50 -7.82 1.58
N THR A 52 -3.95 -8.94 2.08
CA THR A 52 -2.83 -9.63 1.44
C THR A 52 -3.20 -10.07 0.03
N GLU A 53 -4.37 -10.70 -0.14
CA GLU A 53 -4.84 -11.15 -1.45
C GLU A 53 -5.09 -9.97 -2.41
N ARG A 54 -5.73 -8.90 -1.93
CA ARG A 54 -5.98 -7.70 -2.74
C ARG A 54 -4.69 -6.98 -3.13
N ARG A 55 -3.75 -6.83 -2.20
CA ARG A 55 -2.41 -6.27 -2.48
C ARG A 55 -1.64 -7.14 -3.46
N ALA A 56 -1.75 -8.46 -3.37
CA ALA A 56 -1.14 -9.36 -4.35
C ALA A 56 -1.77 -9.20 -5.74
N GLN A 57 -3.07 -8.92 -5.85
CA GLN A 57 -3.72 -8.65 -7.15
C GLN A 57 -3.20 -7.34 -7.76
N THR A 58 -3.25 -6.24 -7.01
CA THR A 58 -2.80 -4.93 -7.53
C THR A 58 -1.29 -4.89 -7.76
N SER A 59 -0.49 -5.52 -6.89
CA SER A 59 0.97 -5.55 -7.01
C SER A 59 1.47 -6.40 -8.18
N ARG A 60 0.62 -7.10 -8.94
CA ARG A 60 1.05 -7.73 -10.20
C ARG A 60 1.24 -6.71 -11.32
N VAL A 61 0.72 -5.51 -11.15
CA VAL A 61 0.85 -4.41 -12.11
C VAL A 61 2.02 -3.51 -11.68
N PRO A 62 3.12 -3.44 -12.46
CA PRO A 62 4.30 -2.64 -12.11
C PRO A 62 4.01 -1.15 -11.91
N GLU A 63 3.07 -0.59 -12.68
CA GLU A 63 2.63 0.80 -12.59
C GLU A 63 2.03 1.10 -11.22
N ILE A 64 1.18 0.19 -10.71
CA ILE A 64 0.59 0.33 -9.37
C ILE A 64 1.67 0.26 -8.28
N GLN A 65 2.66 -0.61 -8.43
CA GLN A 65 3.79 -0.67 -7.48
C GLN A 65 4.55 0.67 -7.45
N ALA A 66 4.84 1.25 -8.61
CA ALA A 66 5.57 2.51 -8.71
C ALA A 66 4.80 3.67 -8.07
N HIS A 67 3.49 3.77 -8.32
CA HIS A 67 2.64 4.78 -7.67
C HIS A 67 2.55 4.58 -6.16
N ALA A 68 2.37 3.33 -5.70
CA ALA A 68 2.31 3.01 -4.28
C ALA A 68 3.61 3.38 -3.55
N ILE A 69 4.78 3.11 -4.15
CA ILE A 69 6.08 3.52 -3.58
C ILE A 69 6.12 5.05 -3.40
N ALA A 70 5.69 5.81 -4.42
CA ALA A 70 5.68 7.27 -4.34
C ALA A 70 4.75 7.77 -3.21
N GLU A 71 3.55 7.22 -3.08
CA GLU A 71 2.61 7.57 -2.00
C GLU A 71 3.15 7.18 -0.61
N HIS A 72 3.76 6.00 -0.47
CA HIS A 72 4.37 5.59 0.80
C HIS A 72 5.52 6.53 1.22
N ARG A 73 6.31 7.05 0.27
CA ARG A 73 7.36 8.05 0.57
C ARG A 73 6.74 9.36 1.09
N LYS A 74 5.62 9.80 0.55
CA LYS A 74 4.88 10.98 1.06
C LYS A 74 4.39 10.75 2.49
N ILE A 75 3.83 9.57 2.78
CA ILE A 75 3.39 9.19 4.13
C ILE A 75 4.57 9.20 5.10
N VAL A 76 5.73 8.61 4.72
CA VAL A 76 6.95 8.64 5.55
C VAL A 76 7.36 10.07 5.86
N SER A 77 7.38 10.96 4.86
CA SER A 77 7.73 12.36 5.07
C SER A 77 6.73 13.09 5.97
N ALA A 78 5.43 12.82 5.82
CA ALA A 78 4.40 13.42 6.65
C ALA A 78 4.53 12.98 8.11
N LEU A 79 4.72 11.68 8.35
CA LEU A 79 4.95 11.12 9.69
C LEU A 79 6.22 11.68 10.34
N ALA A 80 7.30 11.85 9.57
CA ALA A 80 8.55 12.43 10.07
C ALA A 80 8.39 13.90 10.52
N SER A 81 7.41 14.63 9.98
CA SER A 81 7.10 16.00 10.41
C SER A 81 6.31 16.08 11.72
N ALA A 82 5.90 14.94 12.30
CA ALA A 82 5.09 14.86 13.51
C ALA A 82 3.79 15.68 13.47
N ASP A 83 3.24 15.86 12.27
CA ASP A 83 1.97 16.56 12.02
C ASP A 83 0.87 15.54 11.70
N PRO A 84 -0.08 15.31 12.62
CA PRO A 84 -1.16 14.35 12.42
C PRO A 84 -2.08 14.68 11.25
N ALA A 85 -2.31 15.97 10.97
CA ALA A 85 -3.18 16.39 9.87
C ALA A 85 -2.54 16.06 8.52
N ARG A 86 -1.23 16.32 8.39
CA ARG A 86 -0.47 15.95 7.19
C ARG A 86 -0.38 14.43 7.01
N ALA A 87 -0.17 13.68 8.08
CA ALA A 87 -0.14 12.22 8.02
C ALA A 87 -1.50 11.64 7.56
N ARG A 88 -2.60 12.20 8.09
CA ARG A 88 -3.96 11.84 7.69
C ARG A 88 -4.19 12.15 6.21
N GLN A 89 -3.86 13.36 5.76
CA GLN A 89 -4.01 13.75 4.36
C GLN A 89 -3.22 12.83 3.43
N ALA A 90 -1.96 12.53 3.75
CA ALA A 90 -1.12 11.66 2.93
C ALA A 90 -1.69 10.23 2.83
N MET A 91 -2.29 9.71 3.92
CA MET A 91 -2.96 8.40 3.88
C MET A 91 -4.26 8.45 3.06
N ASP A 92 -5.04 9.52 3.16
CA ASP A 92 -6.25 9.71 2.35
C ASP A 92 -5.91 9.76 0.85
N GLU A 93 -4.85 10.48 0.47
CA GLU A 93 -4.33 10.55 -0.90
C GLU A 93 -3.87 9.17 -1.40
N HIS A 94 -3.11 8.42 -0.59
CA HIS A 94 -2.71 7.05 -0.90
C HIS A 94 -3.89 6.12 -1.18
N MET A 95 -4.94 6.19 -0.36
CA MET A 95 -6.14 5.35 -0.55
C MET A 95 -6.91 5.74 -1.82
N GLN A 96 -6.98 7.03 -2.15
CA GLN A 96 -7.59 7.51 -3.40
C GLN A 96 -6.80 7.05 -4.63
N GLN A 97 -5.47 7.16 -4.59
CA GLN A 97 -4.57 6.67 -5.62
C GLN A 97 -4.73 5.16 -5.82
N THR A 98 -4.72 4.38 -4.74
CA THR A 98 -4.92 2.92 -4.78
C THR A 98 -6.26 2.54 -5.44
N LEU A 99 -7.33 3.27 -5.12
CA LEU A 99 -8.65 3.05 -5.71
C LEU A 99 -8.67 3.41 -7.21
N ALA A 100 -8.03 4.51 -7.59
CA ALA A 100 -7.93 4.92 -8.99
C ALA A 100 -7.18 3.87 -9.81
N ASP A 101 -6.05 3.39 -9.29
CA ASP A 101 -5.24 2.36 -9.94
C ASP A 101 -5.96 1.02 -10.06
N LEU A 102 -6.67 0.58 -9.01
CA LEU A 102 -7.50 -0.61 -9.08
C LEU A 102 -8.54 -0.49 -10.20
N LYS A 103 -9.20 0.66 -10.32
CA LYS A 103 -10.19 0.90 -11.38
C LYS A 103 -9.55 0.88 -12.77
N THR A 104 -8.42 1.53 -12.93
CA THR A 104 -7.77 1.68 -14.25
C THR A 104 -7.10 0.39 -14.72
N TYR A 105 -6.31 -0.26 -13.88
CA TYR A 105 -5.40 -1.33 -14.31
C TYR A 105 -5.85 -2.74 -13.95
N VAL A 106 -6.87 -2.90 -13.10
CA VAL A 106 -7.34 -4.24 -12.66
C VAL A 106 -8.79 -4.48 -13.06
N LEU A 107 -9.66 -3.50 -12.83
CA LEU A 107 -11.08 -3.61 -13.18
C LEU A 107 -11.38 -3.10 -14.60
N GLY A 108 -10.62 -2.12 -15.09
CA GLY A 108 -10.79 -1.49 -16.41
C GLY A 108 -10.57 -2.42 -17.60
N ASP A 109 -9.76 -3.47 -17.42
CA ASP A 109 -9.49 -4.49 -18.44
C ASP A 109 -10.57 -5.58 -18.55
N THR A 110 -11.67 -5.49 -17.79
CA THR A 110 -12.82 -6.39 -17.97
C THR A 110 -13.81 -5.87 -19.01
N SER A 111 -13.36 -5.69 -20.26
CA SER A 111 -14.28 -5.60 -21.41
C SER A 111 -14.63 -7.00 -21.92
N PRO A 112 -15.90 -7.37 -22.14
CA PRO A 112 -16.31 -8.69 -22.64
C PRO A 112 -15.87 -9.02 -24.08
N ALA A 113 -15.11 -8.14 -24.75
CA ALA A 113 -14.82 -8.23 -26.18
C ALA A 113 -13.62 -9.14 -26.55
N ASP A 114 -12.84 -9.61 -25.59
CA ASP A 114 -11.65 -10.46 -25.82
C ASP A 114 -11.84 -11.93 -25.38
N ARG A 115 -13.06 -12.47 -25.49
CA ARG A 115 -13.31 -13.93 -25.41
C ARG A 115 -13.85 -14.48 -26.71
#